data_AF-A0A511J168-F1
#
_entry.id   AF-A0A511J168-F1
#
_cell.length_a   1.000
_cell.length_b   1.000
_cell.length_c   1.000
_cell.angle_alpha   90.00
_cell.angle_beta   90.00
_cell.angle_gamma   90.00
#
_symmetry.space_group_name_H-M   'P 1'
#
loop_
_entity.id
_entity.type
_entity.pdbx_description
1 polymer ?
#
loop_
_entity_poly.entity_id
_entity_poly.type
_entity_poly.pdbx_seq_one_letter_code
_entity_poly.pdbx_strand_id
1 'polypeptide(L)'
;MFEDMTREEAIDHMLEQFAIHCDGNDQQAHALATERNAGFASPETVAQATGHLIKDNYLSEKYSFWNIPFGHYATVWAWADEMGTPDPMIPGQIIQLHVFGEHAQRKTYVMIDVSNGSIFYINSSKEGGEGGYNSRNWKRIEQVTKLWKAGDSDCAVGQNMNLTASTRRFSRLRFHIKGLGTQFTLETPAVDNPVIMFTGIGSSEKSIWNIRIELTNYRDNVVLRFTKCRLATIHGNGTIDFTDDTGFTIAGIEGIY
;
A
#
# COMPACT_ATOMS: atom_id res chain seq x y z
N MET A 1 -23.24 37.70 -8.77
CA MET A 1 -23.44 39.13 -9.06
C MET A 1 -22.09 39.77 -8.78
N PHE A 2 -21.38 40.26 -9.80
CA PHE A 2 -20.09 40.91 -9.58
C PHE A 2 -20.40 42.35 -9.16
N GLU A 3 -20.00 42.73 -7.95
CA GLU A 3 -20.04 44.12 -7.52
C GLU A 3 -18.93 44.88 -8.27
N ASP A 4 -19.28 46.01 -8.88
CA ASP A 4 -18.30 46.91 -9.49
C ASP A 4 -17.50 47.59 -8.37
N MET A 5 -16.41 46.96 -7.97
CA MET A 5 -15.45 47.51 -7.01
C MET A 5 -14.38 48.30 -7.75
N THR A 6 -13.99 49.46 -7.21
CA THR A 6 -12.80 50.14 -7.67
C THR A 6 -11.55 49.32 -7.34
N ARG A 7 -10.43 49.59 -8.02
CA ARG A 7 -9.19 48.84 -7.83
C ARG A 7 -8.71 48.85 -6.37
N GLU A 8 -8.85 49.97 -5.68
CA GLU A 8 -8.43 50.09 -4.27
C GLU A 8 -9.36 49.28 -3.36
N GLU A 9 -10.68 49.34 -3.58
CA GLU A 9 -11.65 48.52 -2.85
C GLU A 9 -11.44 47.01 -3.09
N ALA A 10 -11.09 46.62 -4.32
CA ALA A 10 -10.77 45.23 -4.63
C ALA A 10 -9.47 44.75 -3.95
N ILE A 11 -8.46 45.63 -3.84
CA ILE A 11 -7.21 45.32 -3.15
C ILE A 11 -7.45 45.20 -1.64
N ASP A 12 -8.17 46.13 -1.04
CA ASP A 12 -8.50 46.09 0.39
C ASP A 12 -9.38 44.89 0.73
N HIS A 13 -10.36 44.58 -0.12
CA HIS A 13 -11.19 43.38 0.02
C HIS A 13 -10.36 42.10 -0.08
N MET A 14 -9.42 42.01 -1.03
CA MET A 14 -8.52 40.87 -1.13
C MET A 14 -7.59 40.74 0.09
N LEU A 15 -7.08 41.84 0.62
CA LEU A 15 -6.20 41.86 1.80
C LEU A 15 -6.96 41.47 3.07
N GLU A 16 -8.20 41.94 3.24
CA GLU A 16 -9.06 41.60 4.38
C GLU A 16 -9.41 40.11 4.37
N GLN A 17 -9.75 39.56 3.20
CA GLN A 17 -10.05 38.14 3.07
C GLN A 17 -8.82 37.24 3.21
N PHE A 18 -7.65 37.71 2.78
CA PHE A 18 -6.37 37.02 2.98
C PHE A 18 -5.96 37.04 4.46
N ALA A 19 -6.18 38.15 5.18
CA ALA A 19 -5.92 38.24 6.62
C ALA A 19 -6.77 37.25 7.43
N ILE A 20 -8.05 37.05 7.04
CA ILE A 20 -8.93 36.04 7.65
C ILE A 20 -8.44 34.61 7.39
N HIS A 21 -7.72 34.36 6.29
CA HIS A 21 -7.22 33.04 5.90
C HIS A 21 -5.81 32.72 6.37
N CYS A 22 -4.97 33.73 6.64
CA CYS A 22 -3.55 33.53 6.89
C CYS A 22 -3.12 33.67 8.35
N ASP A 23 -3.94 34.22 9.27
CA ASP A 23 -3.62 34.14 10.69
C ASP A 23 -4.85 34.24 11.60
N GLY A 24 -5.07 33.18 12.38
CA GLY A 24 -5.87 33.26 13.59
C GLY A 24 -5.08 34.01 14.65
N ASN A 25 -5.74 34.86 15.43
CA ASN A 25 -5.07 35.43 16.61
C ASN A 25 -4.71 34.31 17.61
N ASP A 26 -3.79 34.62 18.52
CA ASP A 26 -3.19 33.73 19.54
C ASP A 26 -4.18 32.90 20.39
N GLN A 27 -5.48 33.14 20.30
CA GLN A 27 -6.47 32.42 21.10
C GLN A 27 -7.29 31.38 20.33
N GLN A 28 -7.41 31.41 18.99
CA GLN A 28 -8.31 30.47 18.26
C GLN A 28 -7.91 30.15 16.80
N ALA A 29 -6.75 29.53 16.57
CA ALA A 29 -6.24 29.21 15.24
C ALA A 29 -6.85 27.96 14.54
N HIS A 30 -7.77 27.21 15.15
CA HIS A 30 -8.30 25.97 14.53
C HIS A 30 -9.83 25.80 14.57
N ALA A 31 -10.60 26.81 14.98
CA ALA A 31 -11.97 26.55 15.41
C ALA A 31 -13.11 26.83 14.42
N LEU A 32 -13.03 27.77 13.46
CA LEU A 32 -14.27 28.27 12.83
C LEU A 32 -14.21 28.61 11.34
N ALA A 33 -13.63 27.75 10.50
CA ALA A 33 -14.19 27.55 9.17
C ALA A 33 -15.44 26.66 9.29
N THR A 34 -16.57 27.26 9.65
CA THR A 34 -17.88 26.60 9.61
C THR A 34 -18.65 27.12 8.40
N GLU A 35 -19.67 26.38 7.96
CA GLU A 35 -20.55 26.73 6.83
C GLU A 35 -21.14 28.16 6.91
N ARG A 36 -21.06 28.82 8.07
CA ARG A 36 -21.57 30.19 8.31
C ARG A 36 -20.54 31.31 8.13
N ASN A 37 -19.23 31.01 8.03
CA ASN A 37 -18.15 32.04 8.00
C ASN A 37 -17.20 31.93 6.80
N ALA A 38 -17.56 31.20 5.74
CA ALA A 38 -16.71 31.09 4.56
C ALA A 38 -16.84 32.33 3.66
N GLY A 39 -15.95 33.31 3.87
CA GLY A 39 -15.87 34.57 3.14
C GLY A 39 -15.65 34.48 1.62
N PHE A 40 -15.50 33.28 1.03
CA PHE A 40 -15.38 33.09 -0.42
C PHE A 40 -16.07 31.85 -1.00
N ALA A 41 -16.79 31.08 -0.19
CA ALA A 41 -17.43 29.85 -0.64
C ALA A 41 -18.85 29.80 -0.08
N SER A 42 -19.84 29.53 -0.93
CA SER A 42 -21.21 29.38 -0.43
C SER A 42 -21.29 28.23 0.59
N PRO A 43 -22.26 28.22 1.52
CA PRO A 43 -22.48 27.09 2.42
C PRO A 43 -22.56 25.75 1.66
N GLU A 44 -23.15 25.71 0.46
CA GLU A 44 -23.11 24.52 -0.39
C GLU A 44 -21.70 24.15 -0.88
N THR A 45 -20.87 25.14 -1.19
CA THR A 45 -19.46 24.93 -1.59
C THR A 45 -18.63 24.42 -0.40
N VAL A 46 -18.90 24.90 0.81
CA VAL A 46 -18.25 24.42 2.05
C VAL A 46 -18.70 23.00 2.41
N ALA A 47 -20.00 22.71 2.28
CA ALA A 47 -20.55 21.36 2.47
C ALA A 47 -19.99 20.36 1.43
N GLN A 48 -19.63 20.82 0.23
CA GLN A 48 -18.90 20.03 -0.75
C GLN A 48 -17.37 20.00 -0.51
N ALA A 49 -16.83 21.01 0.16
CA ALA A 49 -15.41 21.14 0.51
C ALA A 49 -15.01 20.41 1.79
N THR A 50 -15.88 19.61 2.40
CA THR A 50 -15.55 18.74 3.55
C THR A 50 -14.56 17.62 3.23
N GLY A 51 -13.92 17.64 2.05
CA GLY A 51 -12.85 16.73 1.62
C GLY A 51 -11.61 17.49 1.17
N HIS A 52 -10.43 16.97 1.50
CA HIS A 52 -9.13 17.56 1.11
C HIS A 52 -8.75 17.33 -0.37
N LEU A 53 -9.66 16.73 -1.17
CA LEU A 53 -9.44 16.31 -2.55
C LEU A 53 -10.48 16.95 -3.47
N ILE A 54 -10.06 17.34 -4.67
CA ILE A 54 -10.96 17.78 -5.74
C ILE A 54 -11.70 16.56 -6.27
N LYS A 55 -13.02 16.47 -6.05
CA LYS A 55 -13.84 15.37 -6.55
C LYS A 55 -14.17 15.56 -8.02
N ASP A 56 -13.64 14.69 -8.88
CA ASP A 56 -13.89 14.69 -10.32
C ASP A 56 -13.76 13.27 -10.88
N ASN A 57 -14.89 12.58 -11.07
CA ASN A 57 -14.89 11.20 -11.56
C ASN A 57 -14.53 11.07 -13.05
N TYR A 58 -14.44 12.19 -13.78
CA TYR A 58 -14.22 12.24 -15.22
C TYR A 58 -12.90 12.94 -15.55
N LEU A 59 -11.93 12.90 -14.63
CA LEU A 59 -10.63 13.55 -14.81
C LEU A 59 -9.92 13.05 -16.09
N SER A 60 -10.12 11.78 -16.44
CA SER A 60 -9.57 11.16 -17.66
C SER A 60 -10.18 11.67 -18.97
N GLU A 61 -11.40 12.20 -18.93
CA GLU A 61 -12.03 12.82 -20.11
C GLU A 61 -11.47 14.22 -20.39
N LYS A 62 -10.88 14.86 -19.36
CA LYS A 62 -10.33 16.21 -19.42
C LYS A 62 -8.83 16.23 -19.69
N TYR A 63 -8.10 15.24 -19.17
CA TYR A 63 -6.65 15.17 -19.26
C TYR A 63 -6.16 13.76 -19.55
N SER A 64 -5.25 13.63 -20.52
CA SER A 64 -4.34 12.48 -20.59
C SER A 64 -3.52 12.41 -19.30
N PHE A 65 -3.10 11.19 -18.89
CA PHE A 65 -2.49 10.93 -17.59
C PHE A 65 -1.31 11.85 -17.28
N TRP A 66 -0.44 12.09 -18.26
CA TRP A 66 0.76 12.90 -18.09
C TRP A 66 0.47 14.41 -17.98
N ASN A 67 -0.68 14.84 -18.49
CA ASN A 67 -1.08 16.23 -18.53
C ASN A 67 -1.98 16.65 -17.37
N ILE A 68 -2.31 15.73 -16.45
CA ILE A 68 -3.07 16.05 -15.24
C ILE A 68 -2.36 17.19 -14.48
N PRO A 69 -3.05 18.30 -14.15
CA PRO A 69 -2.46 19.41 -13.40
C PRO A 69 -1.97 18.99 -12.01
N PHE A 70 -1.17 19.84 -11.38
CA PHE A 70 -0.77 19.63 -9.99
C PHE A 70 -1.98 19.75 -9.07
N GLY A 71 -2.07 18.86 -8.09
CA GLY A 71 -3.17 18.85 -7.14
C GLY A 71 -3.46 17.47 -6.57
N HIS A 72 -4.56 17.42 -5.84
CA HIS A 72 -5.05 16.21 -5.20
C HIS A 72 -6.49 15.95 -5.65
N TYR A 73 -6.74 14.77 -6.18
CA TYR A 73 -7.99 14.43 -6.87
C TYR A 73 -8.61 13.17 -6.27
N ALA A 74 -9.92 13.19 -6.09
CA ALA A 74 -10.73 11.99 -5.89
C ALA A 74 -11.44 11.69 -7.21
N THR A 75 -10.99 10.66 -7.91
CA THR A 75 -11.41 10.32 -9.28
C THR A 75 -11.59 8.81 -9.42
N VAL A 76 -11.98 8.37 -10.61
CA VAL A 76 -11.98 6.96 -11.02
C VAL A 76 -10.72 6.67 -11.85
N TRP A 77 -10.14 5.47 -11.69
CA TRP A 77 -9.05 5.00 -12.54
C TRP A 77 -9.56 4.68 -13.95
N ALA A 78 -9.10 5.45 -14.95
CA ALA A 78 -9.57 5.35 -16.34
C ALA A 78 -8.48 5.58 -17.40
N TRP A 79 -7.19 5.51 -17.04
CA TRP A 79 -6.06 5.66 -17.99
C TRP A 79 -5.39 4.32 -18.34
N ALA A 80 -6.16 3.23 -18.32
CA ALA A 80 -5.65 1.88 -18.55
C ALA A 80 -4.96 1.73 -19.91
N ASP A 81 -5.46 2.40 -20.95
CA ASP A 81 -4.91 2.33 -22.31
C ASP A 81 -3.59 3.13 -22.46
N GLU A 82 -3.38 4.16 -21.65
CA GLU A 82 -2.17 4.99 -21.70
C GLU A 82 -1.02 4.42 -20.85
N MET A 83 -1.35 3.87 -19.68
CA MET A 83 -0.37 3.54 -18.63
C MET A 83 -0.39 2.10 -18.14
N GLY A 84 -1.36 1.31 -18.59
CA GLY A 84 -1.68 0.03 -17.97
C GLY A 84 -2.30 0.21 -16.58
N THR A 85 -3.12 -0.75 -16.17
CA THR A 85 -3.70 -0.76 -14.82
C THR A 85 -2.75 -1.50 -13.88
N PRO A 86 -2.34 -0.89 -12.75
CA PRO A 86 -1.52 -1.61 -11.76
C PRO A 86 -2.31 -2.75 -11.12
N ASP A 87 -1.72 -3.93 -11.02
CA ASP A 87 -2.31 -5.08 -10.31
C ASP A 87 -2.35 -4.80 -8.79
N PRO A 88 -3.46 -5.06 -8.07
CA PRO A 88 -4.69 -5.75 -8.49
C PRO A 88 -5.86 -4.82 -8.88
N MET A 89 -5.58 -3.59 -9.28
CA MET A 89 -6.64 -2.64 -9.61
C MET A 89 -7.39 -3.00 -10.90
N ILE A 90 -8.59 -2.46 -11.01
CA ILE A 90 -9.51 -2.64 -12.14
C ILE A 90 -9.93 -1.24 -12.64
N PRO A 91 -10.03 -1.00 -13.95
CA PRO A 91 -10.64 0.22 -14.48
C PRO A 91 -12.01 0.47 -13.87
N GLY A 92 -12.31 1.72 -13.51
CA GLY A 92 -13.57 2.07 -12.84
C GLY A 92 -13.50 2.16 -11.31
N GLN A 93 -12.38 1.75 -10.68
CA GLN A 93 -12.21 1.88 -9.23
C GLN A 93 -11.96 3.32 -8.79
N ILE A 94 -12.47 3.67 -7.61
CA ILE A 94 -12.28 4.98 -7.00
C ILE A 94 -10.86 5.07 -6.44
N ILE A 95 -10.16 6.15 -6.82
CA ILE A 95 -8.78 6.43 -6.42
C ILE A 95 -8.65 7.83 -5.84
N GLN A 96 -7.64 7.97 -4.98
CA GLN A 96 -7.08 9.27 -4.64
C GLN A 96 -5.79 9.44 -5.42
N LEU A 97 -5.72 10.44 -6.29
CA LEU A 97 -4.56 10.73 -7.12
C LEU A 97 -3.92 12.04 -6.65
N HIS A 98 -2.66 11.95 -6.25
CA HIS A 98 -1.84 13.07 -5.84
C HIS A 98 -0.79 13.33 -6.91
N VAL A 99 -0.78 14.54 -7.46
CA VAL A 99 0.13 14.95 -8.54
C VAL A 99 1.01 16.09 -8.03
N PHE A 100 2.26 15.75 -7.77
CA PHE A 100 3.29 16.68 -7.29
C PHE A 100 4.27 16.99 -8.41
N GLY A 101 5.00 18.10 -8.30
CA GLY A 101 6.13 18.38 -9.16
C GLY A 101 6.61 19.82 -9.07
N GLU A 102 7.85 20.04 -9.49
CA GLU A 102 8.45 21.39 -9.60
C GLU A 102 8.11 22.02 -10.97
N HIS A 103 7.96 21.19 -12.00
CA HIS A 103 7.75 21.62 -13.38
C HIS A 103 6.77 20.67 -14.08
N ALA A 104 6.01 21.14 -15.07
CA ALA A 104 4.97 20.36 -15.75
C ALA A 104 5.45 19.03 -16.38
N GLN A 105 6.76 18.90 -16.56
CA GLN A 105 7.46 17.77 -17.15
C GLN A 105 8.15 16.84 -16.14
N ARG A 106 8.18 17.24 -14.87
CA ARG A 106 8.84 16.55 -13.76
C ARG A 106 7.80 16.38 -12.65
N LYS A 107 6.97 15.34 -12.79
CA LYS A 107 5.84 15.08 -11.91
C LYS A 107 6.00 13.76 -11.16
N THR A 108 5.52 13.72 -9.94
CA THR A 108 5.36 12.50 -9.15
C THR A 108 3.87 12.29 -8.97
N TYR A 109 3.41 11.10 -9.36
CA TYR A 109 2.03 10.67 -9.18
C TYR A 109 2.02 9.64 -8.07
N VAL A 110 1.19 9.86 -7.06
CA VAL A 110 0.89 8.89 -6.02
C VAL A 110 -0.58 8.58 -6.11
N MET A 111 -0.92 7.31 -6.26
CA MET A 111 -2.27 6.82 -6.36
C MET A 111 -2.57 5.92 -5.16
N ILE A 112 -3.69 6.17 -4.51
CA ILE A 112 -4.21 5.33 -3.43
C ILE A 112 -5.53 4.73 -3.90
N ASP A 113 -5.60 3.41 -3.97
CA ASP A 113 -6.87 2.71 -4.21
C ASP A 113 -7.72 2.80 -2.94
N VAL A 114 -8.91 3.41 -3.03
CA VAL A 114 -9.80 3.59 -1.89
C VAL A 114 -10.39 2.27 -1.41
N SER A 115 -10.51 1.29 -2.29
CA SER A 115 -11.15 -0.01 -2.00
C SER A 115 -10.33 -0.86 -1.05
N ASN A 116 -9.00 -0.74 -1.13
CA ASN A 116 -8.10 -1.61 -0.39
C ASN A 116 -6.90 -0.92 0.27
N GLY A 117 -6.72 0.38 0.03
CA GLY A 117 -5.65 1.18 0.62
C GLY A 117 -4.29 1.05 -0.07
N SER A 118 -4.15 0.26 -1.14
CA SER A 118 -2.88 0.06 -1.85
C SER A 118 -2.35 1.37 -2.40
N ILE A 119 -1.05 1.62 -2.20
CA ILE A 119 -0.39 2.84 -2.65
C ILE A 119 0.54 2.51 -3.80
N PHE A 120 0.34 3.21 -4.91
CA PHE A 120 1.15 3.11 -6.10
C PHE A 120 1.78 4.47 -6.40
N TYR A 121 2.98 4.46 -6.97
CA TYR A 121 3.60 5.70 -7.42
C TYR A 121 4.33 5.52 -8.74
N ILE A 122 4.44 6.64 -9.45
CA ILE A 122 5.24 6.76 -10.66
C ILE A 122 5.83 8.16 -10.74
N ASN A 123 7.06 8.25 -11.23
CA ASN A 123 7.77 9.51 -11.42
C ASN A 123 7.97 9.75 -12.92
N SER A 124 7.78 10.98 -13.37
CA SER A 124 8.16 11.44 -14.70
C SER A 124 9.36 12.39 -14.60
N SER A 125 10.32 12.23 -15.50
CA SER A 125 11.52 13.07 -15.56
C SER A 125 11.90 13.38 -17.01
N LYS A 126 11.04 14.07 -17.77
CA LYS A 126 11.42 14.39 -19.15
C LYS A 126 10.84 15.70 -19.63
N GLU A 127 11.70 16.54 -20.22
CA GLU A 127 11.32 17.44 -21.31
C GLU A 127 10.44 16.68 -22.33
N GLY A 128 9.14 16.96 -22.33
CA GLY A 128 8.16 16.32 -23.21
C GLY A 128 7.27 15.21 -22.62
N GLY A 129 7.21 15.01 -21.30
CA GLY A 129 6.05 14.35 -20.66
C GLY A 129 5.89 12.84 -20.84
N GLU A 130 6.87 12.14 -21.41
CA GLU A 130 6.74 10.73 -21.82
C GLU A 130 7.63 9.74 -21.02
N GLY A 131 7.99 10.05 -19.77
CA GLY A 131 8.78 9.12 -18.94
C GLY A 131 10.21 8.87 -19.45
N GLY A 132 10.83 9.84 -20.11
CA GLY A 132 12.26 9.73 -20.43
C GLY A 132 13.08 9.57 -19.15
N TYR A 133 13.90 8.53 -19.11
CA TYR A 133 14.71 8.05 -17.97
C TYR A 133 13.97 7.39 -16.79
N ASN A 134 12.65 7.58 -16.61
CA ASN A 134 11.89 6.96 -15.52
C ASN A 134 10.97 5.83 -16.01
N SER A 135 10.78 4.81 -15.17
CA SER A 135 9.89 3.68 -15.50
C SER A 135 8.46 4.16 -15.70
N ARG A 136 7.84 3.72 -16.81
CA ARG A 136 6.40 3.86 -17.06
C ARG A 136 5.54 2.89 -16.23
N ASN A 137 6.18 1.98 -15.50
CA ASN A 137 5.48 0.99 -14.68
C ASN A 137 5.19 1.56 -13.30
N TRP A 138 3.96 1.34 -12.84
CA TRP A 138 3.58 1.58 -11.47
C TRP A 138 4.47 0.81 -10.50
N LYS A 139 4.93 1.51 -9.47
CA LYS A 139 5.64 0.89 -8.34
C LYS A 139 4.68 0.85 -7.16
N ARG A 140 4.50 -0.32 -6.58
CA ARG A 140 3.65 -0.51 -5.38
C ARG A 140 4.48 -0.31 -4.13
N ILE A 141 3.97 0.49 -3.19
CA ILE A 141 4.50 0.54 -1.82
C ILE A 141 3.81 -0.59 -1.05
N GLU A 142 4.59 -1.61 -0.71
CA GLU A 142 4.08 -2.78 0.00
C GLU A 142 3.60 -2.40 1.40
N GLN A 143 2.35 -2.74 1.71
CA GLN A 143 1.77 -2.52 3.02
C GLN A 143 1.87 -3.80 3.83
N VAL A 144 2.67 -3.75 4.89
CA VAL A 144 2.99 -4.91 5.71
C VAL A 144 2.39 -4.72 7.11
N THR A 145 1.56 -5.67 7.54
CA THR A 145 1.00 -5.71 8.89
C THR A 145 1.64 -6.84 9.68
N LYS A 146 2.20 -6.55 10.85
CA LYS A 146 2.71 -7.60 11.75
C LYS A 146 1.54 -8.35 12.37
N LEU A 147 1.38 -9.62 12.01
CA LEU A 147 0.29 -10.49 12.48
C LEU A 147 0.68 -11.26 13.73
N TRP A 148 1.93 -11.70 13.79
CA TRP A 148 2.45 -12.43 14.93
C TRP A 148 3.96 -12.27 15.02
N LYS A 149 4.48 -12.29 16.25
CA LYS A 149 5.91 -12.29 16.55
C LYS A 149 6.14 -13.25 17.70
N ALA A 150 7.26 -13.97 17.67
CA ALA A 150 7.73 -14.76 18.80
C ALA A 150 7.83 -13.89 20.07
N GLY A 151 7.33 -14.43 21.18
CA GLY A 151 7.57 -13.90 22.53
C GLY A 151 8.91 -14.40 23.04
N ASP A 152 8.87 -15.27 24.06
CA ASP A 152 10.07 -15.87 24.65
C ASP A 152 10.74 -16.93 23.77
N SER A 153 9.94 -17.61 22.92
CA SER A 153 10.43 -18.62 21.99
C SER A 153 9.72 -18.55 20.63
N ASP A 154 10.43 -18.95 19.58
CA ASP A 154 9.84 -19.14 18.25
C ASP A 154 8.80 -20.27 18.27
N CYS A 155 7.86 -20.25 17.32
CA CYS A 155 6.83 -21.28 17.21
C CYS A 155 7.43 -22.55 16.58
N ALA A 156 7.43 -23.63 17.35
CA ALA A 156 7.81 -24.96 16.89
C ALA A 156 6.60 -25.75 16.36
N VAL A 157 6.87 -26.92 15.77
CA VAL A 157 5.81 -27.83 15.32
C VAL A 157 4.91 -28.23 16.50
N GLY A 158 3.62 -28.29 16.24
CA GLY A 158 2.56 -28.59 17.19
C GLY A 158 1.98 -27.36 17.89
N GLN A 159 2.63 -26.20 17.80
CA GLN A 159 2.23 -24.98 18.51
C GLN A 159 1.32 -24.06 17.69
N ASN A 160 0.58 -23.22 18.41
CA ASN A 160 -0.38 -22.26 17.85
C ASN A 160 0.22 -20.84 17.84
N MET A 161 -0.06 -20.11 16.77
CA MET A 161 0.23 -18.68 16.61
C MET A 161 -1.09 -17.93 16.57
N ASN A 162 -1.36 -17.14 17.61
CA ASN A 162 -2.54 -16.28 17.68
C ASN A 162 -2.24 -14.97 16.95
N LEU A 163 -2.91 -14.75 15.82
CA LEU A 163 -2.70 -13.60 14.96
C LEU A 163 -3.50 -12.39 15.45
N THR A 164 -2.96 -11.19 15.27
CA THR A 164 -3.65 -9.93 15.59
C THR A 164 -4.83 -9.63 14.65
N ALA A 165 -4.84 -10.22 13.45
CA ALA A 165 -5.90 -10.09 12.47
C ALA A 165 -6.04 -11.37 11.63
N SER A 166 -7.19 -11.51 10.96
CA SER A 166 -7.48 -12.66 10.09
C SER A 166 -6.59 -12.65 8.84
N THR A 167 -6.03 -13.81 8.47
CA THR A 167 -5.19 -13.96 7.26
C THR A 167 -5.94 -13.60 5.97
N ARG A 168 -7.28 -13.76 5.95
CA ARG A 168 -8.12 -13.43 4.77
C ARG A 168 -8.14 -11.96 4.39
N ARG A 169 -7.64 -11.07 5.27
CA ARG A 169 -7.52 -9.65 4.97
C ARG A 169 -6.30 -9.32 4.10
N PHE A 170 -5.43 -10.30 3.87
CA PHE A 170 -4.16 -10.13 3.17
C PHE A 170 -4.18 -10.97 1.89
N SER A 171 -3.43 -10.54 0.88
CA SER A 171 -3.24 -11.31 -0.35
C SER A 171 -2.14 -12.37 -0.14
N ARG A 172 -1.11 -12.03 0.64
CA ARG A 172 0.06 -12.86 0.91
C ARG A 172 0.45 -12.80 2.38
N LEU A 173 1.17 -13.83 2.82
CA LEU A 173 1.76 -13.92 4.14
C LEU A 173 3.27 -14.07 3.99
N ARG A 174 4.03 -13.26 4.73
CA ARG A 174 5.48 -13.38 4.86
C ARG A 174 5.81 -14.03 6.20
N PHE A 175 6.51 -15.15 6.13
CA PHE A 175 6.94 -15.91 7.29
C PHE A 175 8.42 -15.67 7.53
N HIS A 176 8.77 -15.33 8.76
CA HIS A 176 10.14 -15.25 9.25
C HIS A 176 10.48 -16.61 9.86
N ILE A 177 11.36 -17.36 9.21
CA ILE A 177 11.69 -18.75 9.56
C ILE A 177 13.13 -18.80 10.06
N LYS A 178 13.35 -19.54 11.15
CA LYS A 178 14.69 -19.92 11.60
C LYS A 178 14.91 -21.40 11.36
N GLY A 179 16.05 -21.71 10.75
CA GLY A 179 16.47 -23.07 10.43
C GLY A 179 17.77 -23.05 9.63
N LEU A 180 18.43 -24.21 9.52
CA LEU A 180 19.71 -24.33 8.80
C LEU A 180 20.80 -23.35 9.32
N GLY A 181 20.76 -23.00 10.61
CA GLY A 181 21.71 -22.07 11.22
C GLY A 181 21.53 -20.59 10.85
N THR A 182 20.44 -20.22 10.17
CA THR A 182 20.16 -18.83 9.77
C THR A 182 18.68 -18.47 9.94
N GLN A 183 18.37 -17.18 9.72
CA GLN A 183 17.01 -16.66 9.63
C GLN A 183 16.76 -16.14 8.22
N PHE A 184 15.60 -16.47 7.65
CA PHE A 184 15.21 -16.04 6.32
C PHE A 184 13.69 -15.80 6.25
N THR A 185 13.25 -15.15 5.18
CA THR A 185 11.83 -14.85 4.96
C THR A 185 11.32 -15.56 3.71
N LEU A 186 10.11 -16.10 3.79
CA LEU A 186 9.40 -16.68 2.64
C LEU A 186 7.98 -16.13 2.56
N GLU A 187 7.51 -15.91 1.35
CA GLU A 187 6.17 -15.44 1.08
C GLU A 187 5.32 -16.54 0.45
N THR A 188 4.10 -16.69 0.95
CA THR A 188 3.09 -17.62 0.42
C THR A 188 1.76 -16.89 0.26
N PRO A 189 0.89 -17.31 -0.67
CA PRO A 189 -0.48 -16.82 -0.71
C PRO A 189 -1.19 -16.99 0.63
N ALA A 190 -2.05 -16.03 0.99
CA ALA A 190 -2.88 -16.06 2.18
C ALA A 190 -4.12 -16.95 1.96
N VAL A 191 -3.93 -18.26 2.02
CA VAL A 191 -4.99 -19.27 1.93
C VAL A 191 -5.34 -19.84 3.32
N ASP A 192 -6.48 -20.52 3.45
CA ASP A 192 -6.92 -21.05 4.75
C ASP A 192 -5.90 -22.02 5.39
N ASN A 193 -5.16 -22.80 4.58
CA ASN A 193 -4.10 -23.69 5.08
C ASN A 193 -2.80 -23.45 4.29
N PRO A 194 -2.00 -22.43 4.68
CA PRO A 194 -0.77 -22.11 3.95
C PRO A 194 0.24 -23.26 4.02
N VAL A 195 0.90 -23.51 2.89
CA VAL A 195 2.02 -24.45 2.81
C VAL A 195 3.24 -23.70 2.31
N ILE A 196 4.31 -23.73 3.10
CA ILE A 196 5.57 -23.11 2.73
C ILE A 196 6.48 -24.22 2.23
N MET A 197 6.99 -24.06 1.01
CA MET A 197 7.92 -25.01 0.41
C MET A 197 9.13 -24.28 -0.15
N PHE A 198 10.31 -24.78 0.13
CA PHE A 198 11.56 -24.24 -0.41
C PHE A 198 12.62 -25.33 -0.50
N THR A 199 13.60 -25.07 -1.35
CA THR A 199 14.70 -25.99 -1.60
C THR A 199 16.02 -25.30 -1.26
N GLY A 200 16.82 -25.95 -0.42
CA GLY A 200 18.19 -25.53 -0.12
C GLY A 200 19.20 -26.48 -0.76
N ILE A 201 20.34 -25.95 -1.16
CA ILE A 201 21.47 -26.76 -1.65
C ILE A 201 22.57 -26.70 -0.57
N GLY A 202 22.94 -27.85 -0.03
CA GLY A 202 24.04 -27.95 0.92
C GLY A 202 25.37 -27.71 0.22
N SER A 203 26.29 -26.99 0.88
CA SER A 203 27.62 -26.71 0.32
C SER A 203 28.61 -27.88 0.51
N SER A 204 28.40 -28.74 1.49
CA SER A 204 29.36 -29.78 1.92
C SER A 204 29.02 -31.19 1.46
N GLU A 205 27.74 -31.50 1.32
CA GLU A 205 27.23 -32.78 0.83
C GLU A 205 26.57 -32.50 -0.52
N LYS A 206 26.77 -33.36 -1.52
CA LYS A 206 26.06 -33.30 -2.80
C LYS A 206 24.58 -33.65 -2.61
N SER A 207 23.93 -32.97 -1.68
CA SER A 207 22.58 -33.25 -1.23
C SER A 207 21.71 -32.01 -1.38
N ILE A 208 20.49 -32.23 -1.85
CA ILE A 208 19.46 -31.21 -1.99
C ILE A 208 18.45 -31.42 -0.87
N TRP A 209 18.11 -30.35 -0.17
CA TRP A 209 17.11 -30.35 0.88
C TRP A 209 15.82 -29.76 0.35
N ASN A 210 14.73 -30.51 0.39
CA ASN A 210 13.39 -29.98 0.17
C ASN A 210 12.67 -29.88 1.50
N ILE A 211 12.24 -28.68 1.87
CA ILE A 211 11.56 -28.40 3.12
C ILE A 211 10.09 -28.08 2.79
N ARG A 212 9.19 -28.68 3.55
CA ARG A 212 7.75 -28.40 3.50
C ARG A 212 7.24 -28.14 4.92
N ILE A 213 6.76 -26.94 5.15
CA ILE A 213 6.11 -26.51 6.40
C ILE A 213 4.61 -26.39 6.12
N GLU A 214 3.81 -27.09 6.92
CA GLU A 214 2.35 -27.08 6.83
C GLU A 214 1.77 -26.29 8.00
N LEU A 215 0.88 -25.37 7.66
CA LEU A 215 0.11 -24.57 8.60
C LEU A 215 -1.37 -24.90 8.41
N THR A 216 -2.08 -24.99 9.52
CA THR A 216 -3.52 -25.24 9.51
C THR A 216 -4.23 -24.09 10.20
N ASN A 217 -5.27 -23.56 9.59
CA ASN A 217 -6.19 -22.66 10.28
C ASN A 217 -6.89 -23.44 11.40
N TYR A 218 -6.58 -23.05 12.63
CA TYR A 218 -7.12 -23.68 13.82
C TYR A 218 -8.41 -22.99 14.31
N ARG A 219 -8.55 -21.69 14.03
CA ARG A 219 -9.72 -20.89 14.41
C ARG A 219 -9.85 -19.66 13.53
N ASP A 220 -10.91 -19.60 12.73
CA ASP A 220 -11.39 -18.42 11.98
C ASP A 220 -10.32 -17.58 11.27
N ASN A 221 -9.23 -18.22 10.81
CA ASN A 221 -8.09 -17.58 10.16
C ASN A 221 -7.35 -16.56 11.05
N VAL A 222 -7.60 -16.59 12.36
CA VAL A 222 -6.92 -15.77 13.39
C VAL A 222 -6.00 -16.61 14.27
N VAL A 223 -6.02 -17.93 14.14
CA VAL A 223 -5.03 -18.82 14.76
C VAL A 223 -4.50 -19.77 13.71
N LEU A 224 -3.19 -19.72 13.47
CA LEU A 224 -2.49 -20.69 12.64
C LEU A 224 -1.74 -21.66 13.53
N ARG A 225 -1.88 -22.96 13.27
CA ARG A 225 -1.11 -24.00 13.93
C ARG A 225 -0.01 -24.49 13.00
N PHE A 226 1.24 -24.50 13.47
CA PHE A 226 2.33 -25.15 12.77
C PHE A 226 2.18 -26.66 12.97
N THR A 227 1.61 -27.35 11.98
CA THR A 227 1.19 -28.75 12.15
C THR A 227 2.26 -29.74 11.76
N LYS A 228 3.10 -29.41 10.77
CA LYS A 228 4.12 -30.34 10.29
C LYS A 228 5.28 -29.63 9.63
N CYS A 229 6.50 -30.09 9.89
CA CYS A 229 7.68 -29.75 9.09
C CYS A 229 8.29 -31.04 8.55
N ARG A 230 8.46 -31.14 7.23
CA ARG A 230 9.11 -32.27 6.59
C ARG A 230 10.32 -31.82 5.81
N LEU A 231 11.45 -32.47 6.04
CA LEU A 231 12.67 -32.37 5.25
C LEU A 231 12.81 -33.63 4.41
N ALA A 232 13.03 -33.47 3.11
CA ALA A 232 13.50 -34.54 2.25
C ALA A 232 14.93 -34.23 1.80
N THR A 233 15.87 -35.11 2.15
CA THR A 233 17.27 -35.02 1.74
C THR A 233 17.49 -35.93 0.56
N ILE A 234 17.76 -35.35 -0.60
CA ILE A 234 18.10 -36.08 -1.83
C ILE A 234 19.61 -36.14 -1.89
N HIS A 235 20.17 -37.35 -1.84
CA HIS A 235 21.61 -37.58 -1.85
C HIS A 235 22.15 -37.72 -3.28
N GLY A 236 23.45 -37.48 -3.46
CA GLY A 236 24.10 -37.56 -4.78
C GLY A 236 24.11 -38.97 -5.41
N ASN A 237 23.82 -40.01 -4.64
CA ASN A 237 23.64 -41.40 -5.11
C ASN A 237 22.18 -41.71 -5.54
N GLY A 238 21.28 -40.72 -5.45
CA GLY A 238 19.86 -40.86 -5.81
C GLY A 238 18.94 -41.36 -4.69
N THR A 239 19.45 -41.64 -3.48
CA THR A 239 18.59 -42.00 -2.34
C THR A 239 17.90 -40.76 -1.75
N ILE A 240 16.71 -40.96 -1.19
CA ILE A 240 15.93 -39.89 -0.55
C ILE A 240 15.60 -40.29 0.88
N ASP A 241 16.06 -39.50 1.84
CA ASP A 241 15.71 -39.65 3.25
C ASP A 241 14.65 -38.62 3.65
N PHE A 242 13.68 -39.04 4.44
CA PHE A 242 12.65 -38.17 4.99
C PHE A 242 12.85 -38.01 6.49
N THR A 243 12.82 -36.78 6.97
CA THR A 243 12.85 -36.46 8.39
C THR A 243 11.69 -35.51 8.69
N ASP A 244 10.90 -35.84 9.70
CA ASP A 244 9.86 -34.96 10.23
C ASP A 244 10.43 -34.15 11.42
N ASP A 245 9.93 -32.93 11.60
CA ASP A 245 10.21 -32.02 12.72
C ASP A 245 11.68 -31.60 12.89
N THR A 246 12.28 -31.18 11.77
CA THR A 246 13.72 -30.87 11.60
C THR A 246 14.23 -29.58 12.27
N GLY A 247 13.59 -29.13 13.35
CA GLY A 247 14.04 -27.98 14.14
C GLY A 247 13.81 -26.61 13.49
N PHE A 248 13.08 -26.54 12.37
CA PHE A 248 12.60 -25.27 11.83
C PHE A 248 11.56 -24.67 12.76
N THR A 249 11.66 -23.37 12.98
CA THR A 249 10.72 -22.61 13.81
C THR A 249 10.29 -21.34 13.09
N ILE A 250 9.11 -20.83 13.44
CA ILE A 250 8.57 -19.58 12.91
C ILE A 250 8.77 -18.50 13.96
N ALA A 251 9.51 -17.45 13.60
CA ALA A 251 9.83 -16.32 14.47
C ALA A 251 8.88 -15.13 14.30
N GLY A 252 8.15 -15.07 13.18
CA GLY A 252 7.21 -14.00 12.89
C GLY A 252 6.34 -14.27 11.67
N ILE A 253 5.18 -13.63 11.63
CA ILE A 253 4.25 -13.64 10.50
C ILE A 253 3.82 -12.20 10.22
N GLU A 254 3.92 -11.81 8.97
CA GLU A 254 3.44 -10.55 8.44
C GLU A 254 2.40 -10.80 7.35
N GLY A 255 1.34 -10.01 7.36
CA GLY A 255 0.34 -9.97 6.30
C GLY A 255 0.70 -8.88 5.31
N ILE A 256 0.68 -9.22 4.03
CA ILE A 256 0.93 -8.31 2.91
C ILE A 256 -0.36 -8.17 2.12
N TYR A 257 -0.76 -6.93 1.88
CA TYR A 257 -1.82 -6.63 0.92
C TYR A 257 -1.24 -6.36 -0.45
#